data_AF-A0A524KPE9-F1
#
_entry.id   AF-A0A524KPE9-F1
#
_cell.length_a   1.000
_cell.length_b   1.000
_cell.length_c   1.000
_cell.angle_alpha   90.00
_cell.angle_beta   90.00
_cell.angle_gamma   90.00
#
_symmetry.space_group_name_H-M   'P 1'
#
loop_
_entity.id
_entity.type
_entity.pdbx_description
1 polymer ?
#
loop_
_entity_poly.entity_id
_entity_poly.type
_entity_poly.pdbx_seq_one_letter_code
_entity_poly.pdbx_strand_id
1 'polypeptide(L)'
;MRCYEHMQAPGMDLLTEVSRTAYDTAKQVSSVARQMGRTWRLTETYGCTGWDFPFAGHKALGDWQFALGINLRCQHLAWYTMLGQAKRDFPAAISYQSPWWDLYPKVEDYFGRIAAVMTRGAEVRDLLVLHANESMWLLVGKGWRTKRSVKDMEVMVAQMRDTLFTHALDFDYGDEELLSRCGRIVQRDGKPVFRMAKADYKAVLVPPLLTMRATTLRLLKDFREPGGLVVFAGGPPAALDAVPSTAVAEFARTCASAQAAGEELIRAVEPACRRVSVHDGSGDRIAPALHLLREDADNFYLFICNTGHYRTQFTAAHQG
;
A
#
# COMPACT_ATOMS: atom_id res chain seq x y z
N MET A 1 4.60 3.42 10.84
CA MET A 1 3.24 2.84 10.86
C MET A 1 2.54 3.00 12.22
N ARG A 2 3.20 2.70 13.34
CA ARG A 2 2.63 2.77 14.70
C ARG A 2 1.86 4.06 15.02
N CYS A 3 2.35 5.23 14.59
CA CYS A 3 1.70 6.51 14.82
C CYS A 3 0.26 6.60 14.28
N TYR A 4 -0.08 5.85 13.23
CA TYR A 4 -1.39 5.94 12.58
C TYR A 4 -2.54 5.40 13.45
N GLU A 5 -2.28 4.53 14.43
CA GLU A 5 -3.36 3.99 15.28
C GLU A 5 -4.05 5.08 16.13
N HIS A 6 -3.28 6.12 16.47
CA HIS A 6 -3.70 7.26 17.29
C HIS A 6 -4.42 8.35 16.47
N MET A 7 -4.43 8.26 15.14
CA MET A 7 -5.05 9.24 14.26
C MET A 7 -6.49 8.84 13.93
N GLN A 8 -7.43 9.80 13.97
CA GLN A 8 -8.81 9.59 13.53
C GLN A 8 -8.91 9.51 12.00
N ALA A 9 -8.08 10.29 11.30
CA ALA A 9 -7.90 10.28 9.87
C ALA A 9 -6.39 10.22 9.57
N PRO A 10 -5.75 9.03 9.60
CA PRO A 10 -4.34 8.89 9.27
C PRO A 10 -4.10 9.37 7.83
N GLY A 11 -2.95 10.00 7.58
CA GLY A 11 -2.70 10.61 6.29
C GLY A 11 -1.27 10.44 5.79
N MET A 12 -1.12 10.74 4.50
CA MET A 12 0.16 10.83 3.81
C MET A 12 0.29 12.18 3.10
N ASP A 13 1.51 12.46 2.65
CA ASP A 13 1.83 13.59 1.80
C ASP A 13 2.42 13.07 0.48
N LEU A 14 1.89 13.56 -0.63
CA LEU A 14 2.41 13.35 -1.98
C LEU A 14 2.91 14.68 -2.54
N LEU A 15 4.22 14.88 -2.42
CA LEU A 15 4.90 16.09 -2.89
C LEU A 15 4.84 16.22 -4.41
N THR A 16 5.32 15.22 -5.16
CA THR A 16 5.53 15.34 -6.61
C THR A 16 4.61 14.41 -7.41
N GLU A 17 4.66 14.55 -8.74
CA GLU A 17 3.93 13.70 -9.68
C GLU A 17 4.45 12.25 -9.72
N VAL A 18 5.58 11.97 -9.06
CA VAL A 18 6.18 10.63 -9.01
C VAL A 18 5.41 9.75 -8.01
N SER A 19 4.53 8.91 -8.53
CA SER A 19 3.58 8.12 -7.74
C SER A 19 4.16 6.82 -7.16
N ARG A 20 5.05 6.13 -7.88
CA ARG A 20 5.51 4.77 -7.52
C ARG A 20 6.26 4.68 -6.20
N THR A 21 6.97 5.72 -5.79
CA THR A 21 7.67 5.75 -4.51
C THR A 21 6.69 5.95 -3.34
N ALA A 22 5.53 6.55 -3.60
CA ALA A 22 4.51 6.86 -2.59
C ALA A 22 3.50 5.73 -2.37
N TYR A 23 3.52 4.67 -3.21
CA TYR A 23 2.63 3.52 -3.05
C TYR A 23 2.79 2.84 -1.68
N ASP A 24 4.03 2.70 -1.20
CA ASP A 24 4.28 2.12 0.12
C ASP A 24 3.69 2.98 1.23
N THR A 25 3.84 4.30 1.17
CA THR A 25 3.23 5.22 2.14
C THR A 25 1.71 5.10 2.13
N ALA A 26 1.09 5.07 0.94
CA ALA A 26 -0.36 4.89 0.80
C ALA A 26 -0.82 3.57 1.42
N LYS A 27 -0.11 2.47 1.15
CA LYS A 27 -0.41 1.16 1.74
C LYS A 27 -0.17 1.14 3.24
N GLN A 28 0.86 1.79 3.76
CA GLN A 28 1.07 1.89 5.21
C GLN A 28 -0.11 2.59 5.90
N VAL A 29 -0.58 3.70 5.34
CA VAL A 29 -1.77 4.43 5.83
C VAL A 29 -3.02 3.55 5.73
N SER A 30 -3.28 2.99 4.54
CA SER A 30 -4.52 2.25 4.31
C SER A 30 -4.60 0.94 5.09
N SER A 31 -3.46 0.28 5.33
CA SER A 31 -3.36 -0.93 6.15
C SER A 31 -3.73 -0.66 7.60
N VAL A 32 -3.06 0.30 8.25
CA VAL A 32 -3.33 0.60 9.67
C VAL A 32 -4.74 1.16 9.84
N ALA A 33 -5.19 2.01 8.91
CA ALA A 33 -6.56 2.51 8.92
C ALA A 33 -7.59 1.38 8.84
N ARG A 34 -7.45 0.43 7.91
CA ARG A 34 -8.36 -0.74 7.81
C ARG A 34 -8.32 -1.59 9.08
N GLN A 35 -7.12 -1.90 9.58
CA GLN A 35 -6.91 -2.70 10.80
C GLN A 35 -7.59 -2.06 12.03
N MET A 36 -7.52 -0.74 12.17
CA MET A 36 -8.13 0.00 13.29
C MET A 36 -9.60 0.42 13.04
N GLY A 37 -10.11 0.20 11.83
CA GLY A 37 -11.44 0.62 11.41
C GLY A 37 -11.59 2.14 11.31
N ARG A 38 -10.57 2.82 10.76
CA ARG A 38 -10.61 4.23 10.38
C ARG A 38 -11.12 4.35 8.96
N THR A 39 -12.22 5.07 8.77
CA THR A 39 -12.84 5.28 7.46
C THR A 39 -12.01 6.24 6.61
N TRP A 40 -11.59 7.36 7.20
CA TRP A 40 -10.96 8.47 6.49
C TRP A 40 -9.45 8.32 6.45
N ARG A 41 -8.88 8.45 5.25
CA ARG A 41 -7.45 8.33 4.98
C ARG A 41 -7.03 9.51 4.14
N LEU A 42 -6.30 10.43 4.76
CA LEU A 42 -5.97 11.73 4.18
C LEU A 42 -4.78 11.64 3.23
N THR A 43 -4.81 12.44 2.17
CA THR A 43 -3.62 12.81 1.42
C THR A 43 -3.56 14.31 1.24
N GLU A 44 -2.44 14.90 1.64
CA GLU A 44 -1.99 16.15 1.03
C GLU A 44 -1.44 15.84 -0.36
N THR A 45 -1.88 16.56 -1.39
CA THR A 45 -1.52 16.24 -2.78
C THR A 45 -1.39 17.51 -3.63
N TYR A 46 -0.66 17.39 -4.73
CA TYR A 46 -0.31 18.46 -5.68
C TYR A 46 0.76 19.45 -5.19
N GLY A 47 1.40 19.19 -4.05
CA GLY A 47 2.27 20.15 -3.35
C GLY A 47 3.48 20.67 -4.13
N CYS A 48 3.96 19.95 -5.13
CA CYS A 48 5.10 20.35 -5.96
C CYS A 48 4.82 20.22 -7.46
N THR A 49 3.57 20.41 -7.90
CA THR A 49 3.23 20.44 -9.33
C THR A 49 3.49 21.81 -9.95
N GLY A 50 3.64 21.85 -11.27
CA GLY A 50 3.74 23.09 -12.03
C GLY A 50 2.42 23.87 -12.14
N TRP A 51 2.51 25.09 -12.68
CA TRP A 51 1.34 25.93 -12.98
C TRP A 51 0.49 25.39 -14.14
N ASP A 52 1.09 24.55 -14.97
CA ASP A 52 0.54 23.89 -16.15
C ASP A 52 -0.07 22.51 -15.84
N PHE A 53 -0.14 22.11 -14.56
CA PHE A 53 -0.57 20.77 -14.17
C PHE A 53 -2.02 20.47 -14.61
N PRO A 54 -2.25 19.51 -15.52
CA PRO A 54 -3.55 19.34 -16.15
C PRO A 54 -4.53 18.58 -15.26
N PHE A 55 -5.84 18.68 -15.53
CA PHE A 55 -6.86 17.86 -14.86
C PHE A 55 -6.67 16.36 -15.06
N ALA A 56 -6.07 15.95 -16.19
CA ALA A 56 -5.67 14.56 -16.39
C ALA A 56 -4.64 14.10 -15.35
N GLY A 57 -3.69 14.97 -14.98
CA GLY A 57 -2.72 14.72 -13.91
C GLY A 57 -3.39 14.67 -12.53
N HIS A 58 -4.32 15.58 -12.26
CA HIS A 58 -5.12 15.56 -11.03
C HIS A 58 -5.87 14.23 -10.85
N LYS A 59 -6.53 13.80 -11.92
CA LYS A 59 -7.22 12.51 -11.98
C LYS A 59 -6.25 11.35 -11.78
N ALA A 60 -5.16 11.31 -12.54
CA ALA A 60 -4.18 10.22 -12.47
C ALA A 60 -3.57 10.06 -11.08
N LEU A 61 -3.18 11.16 -10.42
CA LEU A 61 -2.63 11.11 -9.07
C LEU A 61 -3.69 10.73 -8.03
N GLY A 62 -4.93 11.21 -8.16
CA GLY A 62 -5.99 10.85 -7.23
C GLY A 62 -6.46 9.40 -7.39
N ASP A 63 -6.51 8.89 -8.62
CA ASP A 63 -7.00 7.55 -8.93
C ASP A 63 -6.15 6.45 -8.30
N TRP A 64 -4.81 6.51 -8.45
CA TRP A 64 -3.97 5.48 -7.86
C TRP A 64 -4.04 5.51 -6.34
N GLN A 65 -4.11 6.71 -5.74
CA GLN A 65 -4.27 6.87 -4.29
C GLN A 65 -5.58 6.24 -3.82
N PHE A 66 -6.66 6.48 -4.57
CA PHE A 66 -7.97 5.89 -4.31
C PHE A 66 -7.95 4.37 -4.41
N ALA A 67 -7.33 3.82 -5.46
CA ALA A 67 -7.17 2.38 -5.63
C ALA A 67 -6.36 1.74 -4.48
N LEU A 68 -5.39 2.46 -3.91
CA LEU A 68 -4.62 1.98 -2.75
C LEU A 68 -5.32 2.24 -1.40
N GLY A 69 -6.52 2.82 -1.41
CA GLY A 69 -7.40 3.01 -0.26
C GLY A 69 -7.41 4.41 0.37
N ILE A 70 -6.75 5.41 -0.21
CA ILE A 70 -6.80 6.80 0.27
C ILE A 70 -8.10 7.45 -0.21
N ASN A 71 -8.85 8.12 0.66
CA ASN A 71 -10.21 8.57 0.34
C ASN A 71 -10.60 9.95 0.90
N LEU A 72 -9.66 10.67 1.50
CA LEU A 72 -9.85 12.05 1.94
C LEU A 72 -8.77 12.92 1.29
N ARG A 73 -9.16 13.74 0.32
CA ARG A 73 -8.23 14.60 -0.43
C ARG A 73 -8.05 15.94 0.28
N CYS A 74 -6.83 16.39 0.39
CA CYS A 74 -6.42 17.72 0.82
C CYS A 74 -5.53 18.31 -0.28
N GLN A 75 -6.09 19.19 -1.12
CA GLN A 75 -5.34 19.78 -2.22
C GLN A 75 -4.44 20.90 -1.68
N HIS A 76 -3.17 20.85 -2.04
CA HIS A 76 -2.22 21.92 -1.76
C HIS A 76 -2.20 22.89 -2.95
N LEU A 77 -2.54 24.17 -2.82
CA LEU A 77 -3.23 24.82 -1.70
C LEU A 77 -4.20 25.88 -2.23
N ALA A 78 -5.15 26.31 -1.40
CA ALA A 78 -5.94 27.52 -1.66
C ALA A 78 -5.19 28.74 -1.13
N TRP A 79 -4.82 29.66 -2.02
CA TRP A 79 -3.96 30.78 -1.67
C TRP A 79 -4.78 31.92 -1.04
N TYR A 80 -4.30 32.48 0.06
CA TYR A 80 -4.89 33.69 0.62
C TYR A 80 -4.63 34.93 -0.27
N THR A 81 -3.44 35.04 -0.86
CA THR A 81 -3.07 36.16 -1.73
C THR A 81 -2.04 35.75 -2.79
N MET A 82 -2.10 36.36 -3.97
CA MET A 82 -1.06 36.28 -5.01
C MET A 82 -0.24 37.58 -5.12
N LEU A 83 -0.34 38.50 -4.15
CA LEU A 83 0.39 39.76 -4.22
C LEU A 83 1.90 39.58 -4.09
N GLY A 84 2.66 40.44 -4.77
CA GLY A 84 4.11 40.53 -4.62
C GLY A 84 4.85 39.25 -5.03
N GLN A 85 5.59 38.68 -4.09
CA GLN A 85 6.38 37.45 -4.29
C GLN A 85 5.53 36.19 -4.22
N ALA A 86 4.33 36.24 -3.62
CA ALA A 86 3.48 35.06 -3.46
C ALA A 86 3.13 34.42 -4.81
N LYS A 87 2.86 35.21 -5.87
CA LYS A 87 2.61 34.70 -7.25
C LYS A 87 3.73 33.83 -7.86
N ARG A 88 4.92 33.81 -7.25
CA ARG A 88 6.06 32.99 -7.70
C ARG A 88 6.14 31.64 -6.99
N ASP A 89 5.30 31.44 -5.98
CA ASP A 89 5.25 30.18 -5.25
C ASP A 89 4.64 29.06 -6.12
N PHE A 90 4.85 27.82 -5.68
CA PHE A 90 4.32 26.61 -6.32
C PHE A 90 3.60 25.77 -5.27
N PRO A 91 2.53 25.04 -5.63
CA PRO A 91 1.93 24.79 -6.95
C PRO A 91 0.84 25.83 -7.33
N ALA A 92 0.18 25.68 -8.49
CA ALA A 92 -0.98 26.50 -8.85
C ALA A 92 -2.05 26.55 -7.74
N ALA A 93 -2.61 27.73 -7.50
CA ALA A 93 -3.71 27.88 -6.54
C ALA A 93 -4.96 27.10 -6.99
N ILE A 94 -5.60 26.33 -6.12
CA ILE A 94 -6.85 25.62 -6.47
C ILE A 94 -8.13 26.49 -6.37
N SER A 95 -7.97 27.80 -6.16
CA SER A 95 -9.08 28.73 -5.92
C SER A 95 -9.20 29.76 -7.07
N TYR A 96 -10.02 30.81 -6.88
CA TYR A 96 -10.38 31.83 -7.88
C TYR A 96 -9.21 32.50 -8.62
N GLN A 97 -7.97 32.35 -8.14
CA GLN A 97 -6.80 32.87 -8.81
C GLN A 97 -6.34 32.03 -10.01
N SER A 98 -6.74 30.76 -10.10
CA SER A 98 -6.46 29.92 -11.25
C SER A 98 -7.51 30.11 -12.35
N PRO A 99 -7.12 30.21 -13.63
CA PRO A 99 -8.05 30.48 -14.73
C PRO A 99 -9.07 29.35 -14.96
N TRP A 100 -8.84 28.18 -14.37
CA TRP A 100 -9.65 26.98 -14.50
C TRP A 100 -10.48 26.67 -13.25
N TRP A 101 -10.48 27.54 -12.22
CA TRP A 101 -11.13 27.27 -10.93
C TRP A 101 -12.63 26.93 -11.06
N ASP A 102 -13.35 27.62 -11.94
CA ASP A 102 -14.76 27.38 -12.25
C ASP A 102 -15.03 25.96 -12.80
N LEU A 103 -13.99 25.33 -13.36
CA LEU A 103 -14.06 23.98 -13.92
C LEU A 103 -13.58 22.91 -12.93
N TYR A 104 -12.99 23.30 -11.80
CA TYR A 104 -12.49 22.35 -10.80
C TYR A 104 -13.53 21.40 -10.21
N PRO A 105 -14.84 21.77 -10.12
CA PRO A 105 -15.88 20.81 -9.76
C PRO A 105 -15.91 19.55 -10.65
N LYS A 106 -15.41 19.60 -11.89
CA LYS A 106 -15.29 18.40 -12.74
C LYS A 106 -14.34 17.35 -12.15
N VAL A 107 -13.28 17.78 -11.46
CA VAL A 107 -12.32 16.91 -10.78
C VAL A 107 -12.89 16.45 -9.44
N GLU A 108 -13.35 17.38 -8.60
CA GLU A 108 -13.76 17.04 -7.24
C GLU A 108 -15.11 16.32 -7.17
N ASP A 109 -16.07 16.60 -8.06
CA ASP A 109 -17.30 15.81 -8.14
C ASP A 109 -17.02 14.37 -8.57
N TYR A 110 -16.01 14.15 -9.41
CA TYR A 110 -15.60 12.80 -9.81
C TYR A 110 -15.12 12.00 -8.59
N PHE A 111 -14.22 12.57 -7.78
CA PHE A 111 -13.77 11.93 -6.55
C PHE A 111 -14.86 11.82 -5.49
N GLY A 112 -15.75 12.82 -5.40
CA GLY A 112 -16.92 12.77 -4.52
C GLY A 112 -17.87 11.61 -4.85
N ARG A 113 -18.16 11.40 -6.13
CA ARG A 113 -18.99 10.26 -6.59
C ARG A 113 -18.33 8.91 -6.32
N ILE A 114 -17.02 8.80 -6.58
CA ILE A 114 -16.27 7.58 -6.28
C ILE A 114 -16.28 7.31 -4.77
N ALA A 115 -15.99 8.31 -3.94
CA ALA A 115 -16.01 8.16 -2.49
C ALA A 115 -17.40 7.77 -1.95
N ALA A 116 -18.47 8.31 -2.52
CA ALA A 116 -19.84 7.95 -2.13
C ALA A 116 -20.14 6.46 -2.33
N VAL A 117 -19.63 5.86 -3.42
CA VAL A 117 -19.79 4.41 -3.67
C VAL A 117 -18.81 3.59 -2.83
N MET A 118 -17.54 3.99 -2.84
CA MET A 118 -16.43 3.20 -2.31
C MET A 118 -16.19 3.38 -0.80
N THR A 119 -17.10 4.07 -0.10
CA THR A 119 -17.17 4.05 1.38
C THR A 119 -18.14 2.99 1.91
N ARG A 120 -18.93 2.36 1.03
CA ARG A 120 -19.87 1.28 1.37
C ARG A 120 -19.15 -0.06 1.55
N GLY A 121 -19.72 -0.97 2.32
CA GLY A 121 -19.17 -2.31 2.57
C GLY A 121 -17.80 -2.29 3.27
N ALA A 122 -17.12 -3.44 3.25
CA ALA A 122 -15.80 -3.63 3.82
C ALA A 122 -14.74 -3.87 2.73
N GLU A 123 -13.51 -3.41 2.95
CA GLU A 123 -12.41 -3.65 2.02
C GLU A 123 -11.96 -5.10 2.02
N VAL A 124 -11.81 -5.65 0.82
CA VAL A 124 -11.40 -7.04 0.60
C VAL A 124 -9.90 -7.09 0.33
N ARG A 125 -9.14 -7.49 1.35
CA ARG A 125 -7.70 -7.76 1.27
C ARG A 125 -7.40 -8.99 2.11
N ASP A 126 -7.15 -10.10 1.43
CA ASP A 126 -6.99 -11.42 2.03
C ASP A 126 -5.52 -11.72 2.41
N LEU A 127 -4.56 -10.91 1.94
CA LEU A 127 -3.12 -11.07 2.19
C LEU A 127 -2.59 -10.04 3.20
N LEU A 128 -1.90 -10.53 4.23
CA LEU A 128 -1.06 -9.71 5.13
C LEU A 128 0.40 -9.85 4.73
N VAL A 129 1.10 -8.75 4.47
CA VAL A 129 2.55 -8.73 4.20
C VAL A 129 3.26 -8.13 5.41
N LEU A 130 4.19 -8.85 6.05
CA LEU A 130 4.94 -8.28 7.17
C LEU A 130 5.81 -7.12 6.67
N HIS A 131 5.74 -5.96 7.34
CA HIS A 131 6.48 -4.79 6.93
C HIS A 131 7.94 -4.83 7.41
N ALA A 132 8.89 -4.49 6.54
CA ALA A 132 10.32 -4.53 6.85
C ALA A 132 10.85 -3.42 7.78
N ASN A 133 9.98 -2.76 8.55
CA ASN A 133 10.34 -1.54 9.29
C ASN A 133 11.38 -1.84 10.38
N GLU A 134 11.21 -2.91 11.14
CA GLU A 134 12.16 -3.26 12.21
C GLU A 134 13.51 -3.70 11.65
N SER A 135 13.51 -4.39 10.51
CA SER A 135 14.73 -4.74 9.80
C SER A 135 15.45 -3.51 9.23
N MET A 136 14.71 -2.56 8.65
CA MET A 136 15.28 -1.28 8.19
C MET A 136 15.85 -0.49 9.37
N TRP A 137 15.17 -0.48 10.52
CA TRP A 137 15.63 0.20 11.73
C TRP A 137 17.02 -0.27 12.19
N LEU A 138 17.33 -1.56 12.08
CA LEU A 138 18.66 -2.09 12.39
C LEU A 138 19.78 -1.55 11.49
N LEU A 139 19.43 -1.04 10.31
CA LEU A 139 20.40 -0.50 9.34
C LEU A 139 20.65 1.01 9.53
N VAL A 140 19.76 1.70 10.23
CA VAL A 140 19.82 3.16 10.47
C VAL A 140 21.01 3.50 11.36
N GLY A 141 21.79 4.48 10.92
CA GLY A 141 23.01 4.95 11.58
C GLY A 141 23.73 5.96 10.69
N LYS A 142 24.87 6.53 11.11
CA LYS A 142 25.58 7.53 10.28
C LYS A 142 25.86 6.98 8.86
N GLY A 143 25.45 7.72 7.83
CA GLY A 143 25.64 7.34 6.42
C GLY A 143 24.76 6.20 5.91
N TRP A 144 23.72 5.79 6.65
CA TRP A 144 22.91 4.61 6.29
C TRP A 144 22.28 4.67 4.90
N ARG A 145 21.84 5.85 4.44
CA ARG A 145 21.15 6.05 3.15
C ARG A 145 21.98 5.63 1.94
N THR A 146 23.30 5.53 2.07
CA THR A 146 24.19 5.09 0.98
C THR A 146 24.61 3.62 1.11
N LYS A 147 24.31 2.95 2.23
CA LYS A 147 24.65 1.54 2.44
C LYS A 147 23.94 0.65 1.43
N ARG A 148 24.67 -0.35 0.92
CA ARG A 148 24.12 -1.31 -0.04
C ARG A 148 22.94 -2.10 0.53
N SER A 149 23.03 -2.54 1.79
CA SER A 149 21.95 -3.27 2.48
C SER A 149 20.64 -2.50 2.58
N VAL A 150 20.70 -1.18 2.74
CA VAL A 150 19.52 -0.30 2.78
C VAL A 150 18.88 -0.24 1.39
N LYS A 151 19.68 0.03 0.36
CA LYS A 151 19.20 0.08 -1.04
C LYS A 151 18.61 -1.26 -1.49
N ASP A 152 19.23 -2.37 -1.11
CA ASP A 152 18.74 -3.71 -1.44
C ASP A 152 17.38 -3.98 -0.78
N MET A 153 17.19 -3.54 0.47
CA MET A 153 15.90 -3.66 1.15
C MET A 153 14.82 -2.79 0.52
N GLU A 154 15.15 -1.54 0.15
CA GLU A 154 14.22 -0.64 -0.57
C GLU A 154 13.79 -1.24 -1.92
N VAL A 155 14.75 -1.76 -2.70
CA VAL A 155 14.48 -2.43 -3.98
C VAL A 155 13.62 -3.67 -3.78
N MET A 156 13.93 -4.49 -2.78
CA MET A 156 13.16 -5.70 -2.47
C MET A 156 11.70 -5.37 -2.15
N VAL A 157 11.45 -4.39 -1.26
CA VAL A 157 10.07 -4.00 -0.89
C VAL A 157 9.31 -3.49 -2.11
N ALA A 158 9.94 -2.63 -2.92
CA ALA A 158 9.31 -2.09 -4.12
C ALA A 158 9.01 -3.18 -5.16
N GLN A 159 9.94 -4.11 -5.40
CA GLN A 159 9.77 -5.21 -6.35
C GLN A 159 8.68 -6.19 -5.93
N MET A 160 8.62 -6.52 -4.63
CA MET A 160 7.58 -7.39 -4.08
C MET A 160 6.20 -6.75 -4.24
N ARG A 161 6.05 -5.49 -3.80
CA ARG A 161 4.82 -4.71 -3.94
C ARG A 161 4.38 -4.65 -5.41
N ASP A 162 5.30 -4.28 -6.31
CA ASP A 162 5.00 -4.16 -7.74
C ASP A 162 4.63 -5.51 -8.35
N THR A 163 5.26 -6.61 -7.91
CA THR A 163 4.88 -7.97 -8.31
C THR A 163 3.43 -8.25 -7.92
N LEU A 164 3.04 -8.01 -6.66
CA LEU A 164 1.66 -8.24 -6.20
C LEU A 164 0.65 -7.38 -6.98
N PHE A 165 0.92 -6.08 -7.12
CA PHE A 165 0.02 -5.15 -7.82
C PHE A 165 -0.13 -5.44 -9.30
N THR A 166 0.96 -5.77 -10.01
CA THR A 166 0.88 -6.12 -11.44
C THR A 166 0.12 -7.42 -11.72
N HIS A 167 -0.17 -8.18 -10.66
CA HIS A 167 -1.01 -9.38 -10.72
C HIS A 167 -2.37 -9.18 -10.05
N ALA A 168 -2.81 -7.94 -9.82
CA ALA A 168 -4.08 -7.64 -9.15
C ALA A 168 -4.25 -8.36 -7.78
N LEU A 169 -3.17 -8.52 -7.02
CA LEU A 169 -3.23 -8.92 -5.62
C LEU A 169 -3.08 -7.69 -4.75
N ASP A 170 -4.16 -7.31 -4.06
CA ASP A 170 -4.12 -6.29 -3.01
C ASP A 170 -3.83 -6.94 -1.65
N PHE A 171 -3.20 -6.18 -0.76
CA PHE A 171 -2.67 -6.67 0.51
C PHE A 171 -2.66 -5.56 1.56
N ASP A 172 -2.54 -5.89 2.84
CA ASP A 172 -2.17 -4.90 3.86
C ASP A 172 -0.78 -5.21 4.42
N TYR A 173 -0.07 -4.17 4.85
CA TYR A 173 1.14 -4.29 5.64
C TYR A 173 0.83 -4.58 7.12
N GLY A 174 1.57 -5.51 7.71
CA GLY A 174 1.56 -5.82 9.14
C GLY A 174 2.78 -5.24 9.85
N ASP A 175 2.58 -4.30 10.77
CA ASP A 175 3.63 -3.82 11.68
C ASP A 175 3.76 -4.78 12.87
N GLU A 176 4.96 -5.27 13.14
CA GLU A 176 5.19 -6.31 14.15
C GLU A 176 4.88 -5.85 15.58
N GLU A 177 5.03 -4.56 15.88
CA GLU A 177 4.66 -4.05 17.21
C GLU A 177 3.16 -3.99 17.37
N LEU A 178 2.44 -3.49 16.35
CA LEU A 178 0.97 -3.52 16.35
C LEU A 178 0.47 -4.96 16.46
N LEU A 179 1.05 -5.88 15.70
CA LEU A 179 0.74 -7.32 15.75
C LEU A 179 0.94 -7.90 17.15
N SER A 180 1.99 -7.50 17.87
CA SER A 180 2.25 -7.98 19.22
C SER A 180 1.12 -7.67 20.21
N ARG A 181 0.37 -6.58 19.99
CA ARG A 181 -0.75 -6.14 20.84
C ARG A 181 -2.12 -6.55 20.34
N CYS A 182 -2.33 -6.56 19.03
CA CYS A 182 -3.67 -6.73 18.44
C CYS A 182 -3.80 -7.93 17.47
N GLY A 183 -2.70 -8.63 17.20
CA GLY A 183 -2.69 -9.85 16.40
C GLY A 183 -3.24 -11.05 17.17
N ARG A 184 -4.11 -11.83 16.54
CA ARG A 184 -4.63 -13.09 17.07
C ARG A 184 -5.11 -14.02 15.97
N ILE A 185 -5.16 -15.31 16.26
CA ILE A 185 -5.74 -16.30 15.36
C ILE A 185 -7.17 -16.57 15.76
N VAL A 186 -8.09 -16.51 14.80
CA VAL A 186 -9.51 -16.81 15.01
C VAL A 186 -9.96 -17.90 14.05
N GLN A 187 -11.03 -18.62 14.40
CA GLN A 187 -11.66 -19.59 13.51
C GLN A 187 -12.87 -18.96 12.81
N ARG A 188 -12.96 -19.13 11.49
CA ARG A 188 -14.10 -18.71 10.66
C ARG A 188 -14.42 -19.85 9.70
N ASP A 189 -15.65 -20.35 9.75
CA ASP A 189 -16.12 -21.44 8.88
C ASP A 189 -15.18 -22.66 8.89
N GLY A 190 -14.67 -23.00 10.07
CA GLY A 190 -13.74 -24.12 10.27
C GLY A 190 -12.32 -23.90 9.73
N LYS A 191 -11.98 -22.68 9.28
CA LYS A 191 -10.64 -22.32 8.80
C LYS A 191 -9.98 -21.30 9.74
N PRO A 192 -8.65 -21.40 9.95
CA PRO A 192 -7.93 -20.37 10.67
C PRO A 192 -7.88 -19.08 9.86
N VAL A 193 -8.05 -17.96 10.54
CA VAL A 193 -7.93 -16.61 9.99
C VAL A 193 -6.95 -15.82 10.86
N PHE A 194 -5.97 -15.20 10.22
CA PHE A 194 -5.05 -14.30 10.89
C PHE A 194 -5.75 -12.95 11.04
N ARG A 195 -6.03 -12.54 12.28
CA ARG A 195 -6.72 -11.28 12.57
C ARG A 195 -5.77 -10.27 13.17
N MET A 196 -5.74 -9.07 12.60
CA MET A 196 -5.07 -7.90 13.17
C MET A 196 -6.12 -6.85 13.52
N ALA A 197 -6.39 -6.68 14.82
CA ALA A 197 -7.47 -5.85 15.32
C ALA A 197 -8.82 -6.18 14.63
N LYS A 198 -9.31 -5.34 13.72
CA LYS A 198 -10.58 -5.53 12.99
C LYS A 198 -10.43 -6.16 11.61
N ALA A 199 -9.21 -6.29 11.09
CA ALA A 199 -8.94 -6.82 9.77
C ALA A 199 -8.61 -8.32 9.80
N ASP A 200 -9.15 -9.06 8.84
CA ASP A 200 -8.95 -10.49 8.65
C ASP A 200 -8.11 -10.78 7.41
N TYR A 201 -7.26 -11.79 7.50
CA TYR A 201 -6.37 -12.24 6.44
C TYR A 201 -6.36 -13.78 6.36
N LYS A 202 -6.36 -14.30 5.13
CA LYS A 202 -6.33 -15.72 4.79
C LYS A 202 -4.91 -16.26 4.61
N ALA A 203 -3.94 -15.38 4.33
CA ALA A 203 -2.54 -15.74 4.21
C ALA A 203 -1.63 -14.65 4.79
N VAL A 204 -0.44 -15.05 5.22
CA VAL A 204 0.64 -14.15 5.63
C VAL A 204 1.86 -14.38 4.76
N LEU A 205 2.36 -13.30 4.16
CA LEU A 205 3.61 -13.26 3.41
C LEU A 205 4.70 -12.63 4.27
N VAL A 206 5.80 -13.36 4.44
CA VAL A 206 7.00 -12.91 5.15
C VAL A 206 8.07 -12.56 4.11
N PRO A 207 8.40 -11.27 3.90
CA PRO A 207 9.48 -10.89 3.00
C PRO A 207 10.87 -11.27 3.56
N PRO A 208 11.95 -11.08 2.77
CA PRO A 208 13.31 -11.17 3.29
C PRO A 208 13.53 -10.09 4.36
N LEU A 209 13.48 -10.48 5.63
CA LEU A 209 13.70 -9.63 6.78
C LEU A 209 15.04 -9.95 7.45
N LEU A 210 15.64 -8.98 8.13
CA LEU A 210 16.86 -9.20 8.94
C LEU A 210 16.52 -9.75 10.32
N THR A 211 15.39 -9.33 10.87
CA THR A 211 14.89 -9.78 12.15
C THR A 211 13.37 -9.93 12.15
N MET A 212 12.85 -10.71 13.08
CA MET A 212 11.44 -10.87 13.40
C MET A 212 11.27 -10.86 14.92
N ARG A 213 10.14 -10.37 15.43
CA ARG A 213 9.84 -10.48 16.86
C ARG A 213 9.49 -11.91 17.26
N ALA A 214 9.85 -12.32 18.48
CA ALA A 214 9.36 -13.58 19.05
C ALA A 214 7.83 -13.66 19.08
N THR A 215 7.15 -12.54 19.32
CA THR A 215 5.69 -12.46 19.29
C THR A 215 5.12 -12.71 17.91
N THR A 216 5.76 -12.19 16.85
CA THR A 216 5.36 -12.43 15.46
C THR A 216 5.56 -13.90 15.10
N LEU A 217 6.73 -14.48 15.42
CA LEU A 217 7.00 -15.89 15.17
C LEU A 217 5.98 -16.81 15.85
N ARG A 218 5.58 -16.51 17.09
CA ARG A 218 4.53 -17.25 17.80
C ARG A 218 3.20 -17.17 17.04
N LEU A 219 2.75 -15.98 16.67
CA LEU A 219 1.50 -15.81 15.91
C LEU A 219 1.51 -16.56 14.57
N LEU A 220 2.64 -16.57 13.86
CA LEU A 220 2.77 -17.33 12.62
C LEU A 220 2.68 -18.84 12.85
N LYS A 221 3.29 -19.36 13.94
CA LYS A 221 3.16 -20.77 14.34
C LYS A 221 1.71 -21.12 14.68
N ASP A 222 1.07 -20.30 15.50
CA ASP A 222 -0.34 -20.46 15.92
C ASP A 222 -1.29 -20.41 14.71
N PHE A 223 -0.94 -19.65 13.66
CA PHE A 223 -1.70 -19.61 12.41
C PHE A 223 -1.48 -20.85 11.56
N ARG A 224 -0.22 -21.30 11.48
CA ARG A 224 0.20 -22.41 10.61
C ARG A 224 -0.25 -23.77 11.13
N GLU A 225 -0.27 -23.96 12.45
CA GLU A 225 -0.67 -25.20 13.13
C GLU A 225 -2.08 -25.69 12.71
N PRO A 226 -3.14 -24.87 12.72
CA PRO A 226 -4.46 -25.25 12.21
C PRO A 226 -4.58 -25.20 10.66
N GLY A 227 -3.47 -25.05 9.93
CA GLY A 227 -3.45 -25.09 8.46
C GLY A 227 -3.50 -23.72 7.76
N GLY A 228 -3.26 -22.61 8.46
CA GLY A 228 -3.15 -21.29 7.85
C GLY A 228 -1.96 -21.19 6.89
N LEU A 229 -2.11 -20.38 5.83
CA LEU A 229 -1.09 -20.22 4.81
C LEU A 229 -0.06 -19.16 5.23
N VAL A 230 1.17 -19.61 5.52
CA VAL A 230 2.33 -18.74 5.70
C VAL A 230 3.31 -19.00 4.55
N VAL A 231 3.70 -17.94 3.85
CA VAL A 231 4.66 -17.97 2.75
C VAL A 231 5.88 -17.16 3.12
N PHE A 232 7.07 -17.76 3.07
CA PHE A 232 8.34 -17.05 3.15
C PHE A 232 8.82 -16.70 1.73
N ALA A 233 8.88 -15.40 1.45
CA ALA A 233 9.42 -14.86 0.20
C ALA A 233 10.93 -14.63 0.38
N GLY A 234 11.76 -15.43 -0.27
CA GLY A 234 13.22 -15.40 -0.12
C GLY A 234 13.69 -16.04 1.19
N GLY A 235 14.83 -15.58 1.70
CA GLY A 235 15.46 -16.15 2.89
C GLY A 235 14.75 -15.74 4.19
N PRO A 236 14.55 -16.66 5.16
CA PRO A 236 14.01 -16.30 6.46
C PRO A 236 15.01 -15.45 7.27
N PRO A 237 14.53 -14.63 8.22
CA PRO A 237 15.37 -13.88 9.14
C PRO A 237 16.40 -14.72 9.87
N ALA A 238 17.61 -14.19 9.98
CA ALA A 238 18.69 -14.79 10.75
C ALA A 238 18.69 -14.37 12.24
N ALA A 239 17.82 -13.43 12.61
CA ALA A 239 17.72 -12.93 13.97
C ALA A 239 16.27 -12.92 14.48
N LEU A 240 16.09 -13.21 15.76
CA LEU A 240 14.86 -13.07 16.52
C LEU A 240 15.06 -12.00 17.59
N ASP A 241 14.20 -10.97 17.62
CA ASP A 241 14.35 -9.80 18.50
C ASP A 241 15.76 -9.16 18.42
N ALA A 242 16.29 -9.04 17.19
CA ALA A 242 17.64 -8.57 16.86
C ALA A 242 18.80 -9.41 17.43
N VAL A 243 18.55 -10.61 17.95
CA VAL A 243 19.57 -11.57 18.41
C VAL A 243 19.66 -12.74 17.42
N PRO A 244 20.88 -13.19 17.02
CA PRO A 244 21.03 -14.34 16.14
C PRO A 244 20.24 -15.56 16.62
N SER A 245 19.47 -16.19 15.73
CA SER A 245 18.60 -17.33 16.08
C SER A 245 18.27 -18.17 14.85
N THR A 246 18.22 -19.49 15.03
CA THR A 246 17.76 -20.44 14.00
C THR A 246 16.25 -20.65 14.01
N ALA A 247 15.54 -20.15 15.02
CA ALA A 247 14.13 -20.49 15.27
C ALA A 247 13.20 -20.10 14.11
N VAL A 248 13.46 -18.98 13.42
CA VAL A 248 12.67 -18.53 12.28
C VAL A 248 12.95 -19.40 11.05
N ALA A 249 14.21 -19.75 10.81
CA ALA A 249 14.60 -20.65 9.72
C ALA A 249 14.04 -22.06 9.92
N GLU A 250 14.05 -22.57 11.15
CA GLU A 250 13.45 -23.86 11.49
C GLU A 250 11.94 -23.88 11.21
N PHE A 251 11.23 -22.82 11.59
CA PHE A 251 9.80 -22.68 11.30
C PHE A 251 9.53 -22.53 9.80
N ALA A 252 10.33 -21.75 9.07
CA ALA A 252 10.17 -21.54 7.63
C ALA A 252 10.20 -22.85 6.83
N ARG A 253 10.96 -23.86 7.28
CA ARG A 253 10.98 -25.21 6.65
C ARG A 253 9.63 -25.95 6.69
N THR A 254 8.70 -25.52 7.55
CA THR A 254 7.34 -26.09 7.66
C THR A 254 6.29 -25.30 6.86
N CYS A 255 6.73 -24.21 6.22
CA CYS A 255 5.89 -23.27 5.49
C CYS A 255 6.16 -23.36 3.98
N ALA A 256 5.30 -22.72 3.19
CA ALA A 256 5.59 -22.52 1.78
C ALA A 256 6.74 -21.50 1.62
N SER A 257 7.57 -21.69 0.61
CA SER A 257 8.64 -20.76 0.23
C SER A 257 8.51 -20.38 -1.24
N ALA A 258 8.86 -19.13 -1.57
CA ALA A 258 8.92 -18.64 -2.94
C ALA A 258 10.04 -17.60 -3.09
N GLN A 259 10.39 -17.22 -4.31
CA GLN A 259 11.14 -15.99 -4.55
C GLN A 259 10.39 -14.76 -4.02
N ALA A 260 11.12 -13.68 -3.73
CA ALA A 260 10.56 -12.43 -3.23
C ALA A 260 9.84 -11.58 -4.30
N ALA A 261 9.86 -12.02 -5.56
CA ALA A 261 9.21 -11.37 -6.69
C ALA A 261 8.95 -12.41 -7.81
N GLY A 262 8.17 -12.03 -8.82
CA GLY A 262 7.85 -12.86 -9.98
C GLY A 262 6.72 -13.88 -9.76
N GLU A 263 6.47 -14.71 -10.78
CA GLU A 263 5.32 -15.62 -10.85
C GLU A 263 5.33 -16.73 -9.78
N GLU A 264 6.49 -17.09 -9.23
CA GLU A 264 6.57 -18.03 -8.10
C GLU A 264 5.92 -17.47 -6.84
N LEU A 265 6.20 -16.21 -6.50
CA LEU A 265 5.56 -15.51 -5.39
C LEU A 265 4.04 -15.53 -5.56
N ILE A 266 3.58 -15.24 -6.78
CA ILE A 266 2.16 -15.14 -7.11
C ILE A 266 1.47 -16.49 -6.92
N ARG A 267 2.02 -17.56 -7.49
CA ARG A 267 1.49 -18.93 -7.33
C ARG A 267 1.41 -19.38 -5.88
N ALA A 268 2.33 -18.90 -5.03
CA ALA A 268 2.35 -19.26 -3.61
C ALA A 268 1.21 -18.63 -2.79
N VAL A 269 0.73 -17.44 -3.15
CA VAL A 269 -0.30 -16.70 -2.37
C VAL A 269 -1.67 -16.67 -3.03
N GLU A 270 -1.74 -16.79 -4.36
CA GLU A 270 -2.99 -16.61 -5.10
C GLU A 270 -4.13 -17.56 -4.73
N PRO A 271 -3.90 -18.86 -4.39
CA PRO A 271 -5.02 -19.77 -4.12
C PRO A 271 -5.85 -19.35 -2.91
N ALA A 272 -5.24 -18.61 -1.97
CA ALA A 272 -5.91 -18.09 -0.79
C ALA A 272 -6.41 -16.65 -0.96
N CYS A 273 -5.80 -15.86 -1.84
CA CYS A 273 -5.93 -14.40 -1.81
C CYS A 273 -6.51 -13.76 -3.08
N ARG A 274 -6.54 -14.45 -4.23
CA ARG A 274 -6.98 -13.81 -5.48
C ARG A 274 -8.49 -13.62 -5.50
N ARG A 275 -8.91 -12.36 -5.64
CA ARG A 275 -10.33 -11.96 -5.74
C ARG A 275 -10.68 -11.32 -7.07
N VAL A 276 -9.71 -10.68 -7.71
CA VAL A 276 -9.87 -9.97 -8.99
C VAL A 276 -8.73 -10.40 -9.92
N SER A 277 -9.04 -10.52 -11.20
CA SER A 277 -8.07 -10.55 -12.28
C SER A 277 -8.53 -9.59 -13.38
N VAL A 278 -7.58 -8.92 -14.04
CA VAL A 278 -7.87 -7.92 -15.08
C VAL A 278 -7.14 -8.31 -16.34
N HIS A 279 -7.91 -8.56 -17.40
CA HIS A 279 -7.43 -9.03 -18.70
C HIS A 279 -7.95 -8.11 -19.81
N ASP A 280 -7.21 -8.02 -20.91
CA ASP A 280 -7.68 -7.37 -22.13
C ASP A 280 -8.57 -8.30 -22.98
N GLY A 281 -8.98 -7.82 -24.16
CA GLY A 281 -9.82 -8.60 -25.08
C GLY A 281 -9.15 -9.84 -25.67
N SER A 282 -7.82 -9.94 -25.60
CA SER A 282 -7.04 -11.10 -26.04
C SER A 282 -6.83 -12.13 -24.93
N GLY A 283 -7.22 -11.80 -23.69
CA GLY A 283 -7.00 -12.61 -22.49
C GLY A 283 -5.68 -12.31 -21.79
N ASP A 284 -4.88 -11.37 -22.30
CA ASP A 284 -3.60 -11.00 -21.69
C ASP A 284 -3.84 -10.11 -20.46
N ARG A 285 -3.02 -10.31 -19.42
CA ARG A 285 -3.17 -9.60 -18.15
C ARG A 285 -2.79 -8.12 -18.30
N ILE A 286 -3.64 -7.22 -17.80
CA ILE A 286 -3.37 -5.78 -17.76
C ILE A 286 -2.55 -5.45 -16.50
N ALA A 287 -1.22 -5.53 -16.61
CA ALA A 287 -0.30 -5.26 -15.51
C ALA A 287 -0.44 -3.86 -14.84
N PRO A 288 -0.71 -2.75 -15.56
CA PRO A 288 -0.82 -1.44 -14.91
C PRO A 288 -2.19 -1.15 -14.28
N ALA A 289 -3.02 -2.15 -13.99
CA ALA A 289 -4.33 -1.97 -13.35
C ALA A 289 -4.22 -2.09 -11.81
N LEU A 290 -4.34 -0.97 -11.10
CA LEU A 290 -4.58 -0.99 -9.66
C LEU A 290 -6.08 -1.05 -9.40
N HIS A 291 -6.47 -1.68 -8.29
CA HIS A 291 -7.88 -1.78 -7.93
C HIS A 291 -8.10 -1.68 -6.43
N LEU A 292 -9.32 -1.27 -6.06
CA LEU A 292 -9.86 -1.39 -4.72
C LEU A 292 -11.16 -2.19 -4.83
N LEU A 293 -11.22 -3.33 -4.15
CA LEU A 293 -12.43 -4.14 -4.01
C LEU A 293 -13.04 -3.96 -2.62
N ARG A 294 -14.36 -3.76 -2.58
CA ARG A 294 -15.17 -3.77 -1.37
C ARG A 294 -16.37 -4.69 -1.54
N GLU A 295 -16.83 -5.29 -0.46
CA GLU A 295 -18.02 -6.15 -0.45
C GLU A 295 -18.92 -5.82 0.74
N ASP A 296 -20.23 -5.89 0.53
CA ASP A 296 -21.23 -5.97 1.60
C ASP A 296 -22.08 -7.24 1.42
N ALA A 297 -23.21 -7.34 2.12
CA ALA A 297 -24.07 -8.53 2.06
C ALA A 297 -24.67 -8.77 0.66
N ASP A 298 -24.84 -7.71 -0.13
CA ASP A 298 -25.63 -7.73 -1.35
C ASP A 298 -24.79 -7.44 -2.61
N ASN A 299 -23.67 -6.73 -2.48
CA ASN A 299 -22.93 -6.17 -3.61
C ASN A 299 -21.41 -6.25 -3.47
N PHE A 300 -20.76 -6.29 -4.64
CA PHE A 300 -19.33 -5.98 -4.80
C PHE A 300 -19.17 -4.59 -5.42
N TYR A 301 -18.25 -3.80 -4.86
CA TYR A 301 -17.86 -2.49 -5.39
C TYR A 301 -16.39 -2.55 -5.82
N LEU A 302 -16.16 -2.39 -7.12
CA LEU A 302 -14.83 -2.48 -7.71
C LEU A 302 -14.46 -1.16 -8.38
N PHE A 303 -13.41 -0.52 -7.87
CA PHE A 303 -12.76 0.60 -8.54
C PHE A 303 -11.46 0.10 -9.17
N ILE A 304 -11.22 0.46 -10.44
CA ILE A 304 -9.99 0.13 -11.18
C ILE A 304 -9.44 1.42 -11.79
N CYS A 305 -8.13 1.60 -11.71
CA CYS A 305 -7.45 2.66 -12.42
C CYS A 305 -6.21 2.16 -13.17
N ASN A 306 -5.96 2.78 -14.33
CA ASN A 306 -4.79 2.50 -15.15
C ASN A 306 -3.63 3.42 -14.74
N THR A 307 -2.52 2.82 -14.33
CA THR A 307 -1.28 3.50 -13.92
C THR A 307 -0.19 3.51 -15.01
N GLY A 308 -0.49 2.98 -16.19
CA GLY A 308 0.44 2.84 -17.31
C GLY A 308 0.82 4.17 -17.96
N HIS A 309 -0.05 5.19 -17.84
CA HIS A 309 0.14 6.51 -18.42
C HIS A 309 1.43 7.22 -17.91
N TYR A 310 1.93 6.86 -16.73
CA TYR A 310 3.16 7.40 -16.16
C TYR A 310 4.44 6.89 -16.85
N ARG A 311 4.40 5.77 -17.60
CA ARG A 311 5.60 5.23 -18.28
C ARG A 311 6.00 6.05 -19.51
N THR A 312 5.04 6.62 -20.22
CA THR A 312 5.25 7.25 -21.54
C THR A 312 5.50 8.74 -21.48
N GLN A 313 4.99 9.47 -20.48
CA GLN A 313 5.14 10.93 -20.42
C GLN A 313 6.47 11.38 -19.78
N PHE A 314 7.00 10.65 -18.78
CA PHE A 314 8.26 11.03 -18.12
C PHE A 314 9.54 10.51 -18.79
N THR A 315 9.44 9.53 -19.69
CA THR A 315 10.56 9.18 -20.58
C THR A 315 10.79 10.25 -21.65
N ALA A 316 9.74 10.97 -22.08
CA ALA A 316 9.84 12.07 -23.02
C ALA A 316 10.37 13.36 -22.37
N ALA A 317 10.07 13.61 -21.08
CA ALA A 317 10.48 14.82 -20.37
C ALA A 317 11.97 14.88 -19.96
N HIS A 318 12.73 13.79 -20.13
CA HIS A 318 14.17 13.72 -19.85
C HIS A 318 15.04 13.60 -21.12
N GLN A 319 14.46 13.81 -22.30
CA GLN A 319 15.17 13.82 -23.59
C GLN A 319 15.09 15.18 -24.31
N GLY A 320 14.72 16.25 -23.60
CA GLY A 320 14.69 17.63 -24.10
C GLY A 320 15.67 18.52 -23.34
#